data_AF-A0A3B8HV62-F1
#
_entry.id   AF-A0A3B8HV62-F1
#
_cell.length_a   1.000
_cell.length_b   1.000
_cell.length_c   1.000
_cell.angle_alpha   90.00
_cell.angle_beta   90.00
_cell.angle_gamma   90.00
#
_symmetry.space_group_name_H-M   'P 1'
#
loop_
_entity.id
_entity.type
_entity.pdbx_description
1 polymer ?
#
loop_
_entity_poly.entity_id
_entity_poly.type
_entity_poly.pdbx_seq_one_letter_code
_entity_poly.pdbx_strand_id
1 'polypeptide(L)' 'MSAVGKTCPYCQTPVKPGEAVVFCSACSIPHHQQCWTEGGGCTTFGCRGQASRVPVNNRSNRPIVDIEVEP' A
#
# COMPACT_ATOMS: atom_id res chain seq x y z
N MET A 1 -7.91 8.97 -3.26
CA MET A 1 -6.58 8.33 -3.06
C MET A 1 -6.34 7.41 -4.24
N SER A 2 -5.55 7.83 -5.21
CA SER A 2 -5.34 7.07 -6.46
C SER A 2 -4.12 6.16 -6.31
N ALA A 3 -4.23 4.89 -6.70
CA ALA A 3 -3.08 3.98 -6.80
C ALA A 3 -2.22 4.24 -8.05
N VAL A 4 -2.74 5.00 -9.00
CA VAL A 4 -2.07 5.35 -10.25
C VAL A 4 -0.73 6.03 -9.95
N GLY A 5 0.33 5.55 -10.61
CA GLY A 5 1.71 6.01 -10.41
C GLY A 5 2.45 5.33 -9.25
N LYS A 6 1.78 4.50 -8.45
CA LYS A 6 2.46 3.66 -7.44
C LYS A 6 3.04 2.41 -8.10
N THR A 7 4.17 1.93 -7.61
CA THR A 7 4.82 0.72 -8.14
C THR A 7 4.27 -0.53 -7.49
N CYS A 8 3.90 -1.53 -8.30
CA CYS A 8 3.57 -2.86 -7.80
C CYS A 8 4.86 -3.60 -7.40
N PRO A 9 4.99 -4.13 -6.17
CA PRO A 9 6.21 -4.78 -5.71
C PRO A 9 6.48 -6.16 -6.35
N TYR A 10 5.47 -6.77 -6.98
CA TYR A 10 5.62 -8.05 -7.68
C TYR A 10 6.31 -7.86 -9.04
N CYS A 11 5.71 -7.06 -9.93
CA CYS A 11 6.23 -6.85 -11.29
C CYS A 11 7.14 -5.63 -11.41
N GLN A 12 7.30 -4.83 -10.35
CA GLN A 12 8.12 -3.62 -10.29
C GLN A 12 7.74 -2.54 -11.32
N THR A 13 6.50 -2.58 -11.83
CA THR A 13 5.98 -1.59 -12.77
C THR A 13 4.99 -0.62 -12.12
N PRO A 14 4.92 0.63 -12.59
CA PRO A 14 3.94 1.59 -12.12
C PRO A 14 2.53 1.22 -12.56
N VAL A 15 1.58 1.33 -11.63
CA VAL A 15 0.16 1.17 -11.87
C VAL A 15 -0.34 2.28 -12.80
N LYS A 16 -0.93 1.90 -13.92
CA LYS A 16 -1.51 2.82 -14.90
C LYS A 16 -2.97 3.14 -14.55
N PRO A 17 -3.51 4.29 -15.01
CA PRO A 17 -4.94 4.56 -14.89
C PRO A 17 -5.75 3.54 -15.69
N GLY A 18 -6.82 3.02 -15.09
CA GLY A 18 -7.69 2.00 -15.71
C GLY A 18 -7.30 0.55 -15.41
N GLU A 19 -6.12 0.31 -14.85
CA GLU A 19 -5.71 -1.02 -14.40
C GLU A 19 -6.48 -1.44 -13.13
N ALA A 20 -6.78 -2.73 -13.01
CA ALA A 20 -7.37 -3.29 -11.80
C ALA A 20 -6.31 -3.39 -10.69
N VAL A 21 -6.56 -2.75 -9.55
CA VAL A 21 -5.60 -2.64 -8.45
C VAL A 21 -6.23 -3.13 -7.16
N VAL A 22 -5.44 -3.84 -6.37
CA VAL A 22 -5.77 -4.23 -5.00
C VAL A 22 -4.73 -3.67 -4.04
N PHE A 23 -5.15 -3.35 -2.83
CA PHE A 23 -4.30 -2.86 -1.76
C PHE A 23 -4.12 -3.95 -0.71
N CYS A 24 -2.93 -4.03 -0.13
CA CYS A 24 -2.73 -4.89 1.04
C CYS A 24 -3.40 -4.28 2.28
N SER A 25 -4.20 -5.07 3.00
CA SER A 25 -4.88 -4.64 4.24
C SER A 25 -3.94 -4.37 5.42
N ALA A 26 -2.67 -4.76 5.32
CA ALA A 26 -1.67 -4.57 6.38
C ALA A 26 -0.72 -3.40 6.09
N CYS A 27 -0.14 -3.35 4.88
CA CYS A 27 0.86 -2.33 4.52
C CYS A 27 0.35 -1.26 3.54
N SER A 28 -0.89 -1.36 3.04
CA SER A 28 -1.48 -0.46 2.03
C SER A 28 -0.76 -0.39 0.69
N ILE A 29 0.19 -1.28 0.41
CA ILE A 29 0.92 -1.27 -0.85
C ILE A 29 -0.02 -1.75 -1.97
N PRO A 30 -0.13 -0.98 -3.07
CA PRO A 30 -0.94 -1.36 -4.22
C PRO A 30 -0.24 -2.44 -5.05
N HIS A 31 -1.01 -3.40 -5.52
CA HIS A 31 -0.60 -4.46 -6.44
C HIS A 31 -1.60 -4.51 -7.60
N HIS A 32 -1.16 -4.87 -8.80
CA HIS A 32 -2.11 -5.23 -9.85
C HIS A 32 -2.94 -6.42 -9.40
N GLN A 33 -4.22 -6.44 -9.77
CA GLN A 33 -5.14 -7.52 -9.42
C GLN A 33 -4.61 -8.88 -9.88
N GLN A 34 -3.98 -8.93 -11.07
CA GLN A 34 -3.36 -10.14 -11.61
C GLN A 34 -2.12 -10.52 -10.79
N CYS A 35 -1.19 -9.59 -10.59
CA CYS A 35 0.03 -9.83 -9.81
C CYS A 35 -0.24 -10.30 -8.37
N TRP A 36 -1.33 -9.82 -7.76
CA TRP A 36 -1.76 -10.31 -6.45
C TRP A 36 -2.14 -11.78 -6.48
N THR A 37 -2.94 -12.18 -7.47
CA THR A 37 -3.38 -13.57 -7.65
C THR A 37 -2.20 -14.48 -8.00
N GLU A 38 -1.32 -14.05 -8.88
CA GLU A 38 -0.11 -14.78 -9.27
C GLU A 38 0.87 -14.94 -8.11
N GLY A 39 1.09 -13.86 -7.33
CA GLY A 39 1.96 -13.88 -6.16
C GLY A 39 1.34 -14.54 -4.92
N GLY A 40 0.05 -14.94 -4.99
CA GLY A 40 -0.67 -15.54 -3.87
C GLY A 40 -0.89 -14.61 -2.67
N GLY A 41 -0.77 -13.29 -2.86
CA GLY A 41 -0.85 -12.32 -1.78
C GLY A 41 0.09 -11.12 -1.95
N CYS A 42 0.33 -10.43 -0.83
CA CYS A 42 1.29 -9.34 -0.80
C CYS A 42 2.72 -9.88 -0.89
N THR A 43 3.48 -9.42 -1.89
CA THR A 43 4.88 -9.85 -2.10
C THR A 43 5.89 -9.01 -1.34
N THR A 44 5.42 -8.12 -0.47
CA THR A 44 6.29 -7.34 0.42
C THR A 44 6.88 -8.26 1.48
N PHE A 45 8.19 -8.14 1.71
CA PHE A 45 8.90 -8.97 2.68
C PHE A 45 8.23 -8.95 4.06
N GLY A 46 7.90 -10.13 4.58
CA GLY A 46 7.26 -10.29 5.89
C GLY A 46 5.79 -9.85 5.98
N CYS A 47 5.16 -9.46 4.87
CA CYS A 47 3.75 -9.06 4.88
C CYS A 47 2.82 -10.26 4.66
N ARG A 48 1.77 -10.37 5.48
CA ARG A 48 0.71 -11.39 5.38
C ARG A 48 -0.68 -10.78 5.30
N GLY A 49 -0.76 -9.53 4.83
CA GLY A 49 -2.03 -8.86 4.66
C GLY A 49 -2.88 -9.48 3.54
N GLN A 50 -4.17 -9.17 3.56
CA GLN A 50 -5.15 -9.67 2.61
C GLN A 50 -5.44 -8.64 1.52
N ALA A 51 -6.08 -9.07 0.43
CA ALA A 51 -6.51 -8.15 -0.63
C ALA A 51 -7.64 -7.27 -0.10
N SER A 52 -7.48 -5.97 -0.28
CA SER A 52 -8.50 -4.96 -0.01
C SER A 52 -8.70 -4.10 -1.24
N ARG A 53 -9.95 -3.72 -1.52
CA ARG A 53 -10.30 -2.75 -2.58
C ARG A 53 -10.10 -1.31 -2.13
N VAL A 54 -9.86 -1.11 -0.84
CA VAL A 54 -9.66 0.20 -0.21
C VAL A 54 -8.29 0.23 0.47
N PRO A 55 -7.45 1.26 0.27
CA PRO A 55 -6.20 1.39 1.00
C PRO A 55 -6.47 1.58 2.50
N VAL A 56 -5.68 0.93 3.37
CA VAL A 56 -5.85 1.12 4.81
C VAL A 56 -5.19 2.43 5.25
N ASN A 57 -5.99 3.35 5.80
CA ASN A 57 -5.47 4.62 6.27
C ASN A 57 -4.85 4.45 7.66
N ASN A 58 -3.54 4.23 7.77
CA ASN A 58 -2.85 4.19 9.06
C ASN A 58 -2.49 5.60 9.62
N ARG A 59 -3.19 6.68 9.20
CA ARG A 59 -2.90 8.06 9.65
C ARG A 59 -3.50 8.45 11.01
N SER A 60 -3.99 7.53 11.83
CA SER A 60 -4.74 7.93 13.02
C SER A 60 -3.96 8.01 14.33
N ASN A 61 -2.63 7.86 14.36
CA ASN A 61 -1.90 8.07 15.62
C ASN A 61 -0.42 8.48 15.43
N ARG A 62 -0.15 9.71 14.99
CA ARG A 62 1.11 10.37 15.37
C ARG A 62 0.77 11.36 16.47
N PRO A 63 1.18 11.16 17.74
CA PRO A 63 1.23 12.27 18.67
C PRO A 63 2.17 13.30 18.04
N ILE A 64 1.66 14.51 17.81
CA ILE A 64 2.50 15.66 17.50
C ILE A 64 3.31 15.86 18.78
N VAL A 65 4.59 15.48 18.73
CA VAL A 65 5.53 15.88 19.78
C VAL A 65 5.94 17.30 19.43
N ASP A 66 5.23 18.25 20.04
CA ASP A 66 5.66 19.64 20.07
C ASP A 66 6.99 19.67 20.82
N ILE A 67 8.08 19.84 20.08
CA ILE A 67 9.39 20.11 20.67
C ILE A 67 9.35 21.59 21.05
N GLU A 68 8.89 21.88 22.27
CA GLU A 68 9.17 23.16 22.91
C GLU A 68 10.69 23.23 23.09
N VAL A 69 11.36 23.96 22.19
CA VAL A 69 12.70 24.48 22.44
C VAL A 69 12.52 25.55 23.51
N GLU A 70 12.72 25.18 24.76
CA GLU A 70 13.02 26.18 25.80
C GLU A 70 14.39 26.81 25.51
N PRO A 71 14.55 28.12 25.77
CA PRO A 71 15.70 28.93 25.35
C PRO A 71 17.02 28.63 26.08
#